data_AF-A0A2G2WUW4-F1
#
_entry.id   AF-A0A2G2WUW4-F1
#
_cell.length_a   1.000
_cell.length_b   1.000
_cell.length_c   1.000
_cell.angle_alpha   90.00
_cell.angle_beta   90.00
_cell.angle_gamma   90.00
#
_symmetry.space_group_name_H-M   'P 1'
#
loop_
_entity.id
_entity.type
_entity.pdbx_description
1 polymer ?
#
loop_
_entity_poly.entity_id
_entity_poly.type
_entity_poly.pdbx_seq_one_letter_code
_entity_poly.pdbx_strand_id
1 'polypeptide(L)'
;MVAVNGKNMHVAELGEGPTILFIHGFPELWYSWRQQIVYLAECGYRAVAPDLSGYGDTTGGPVNEVSTFTIIHLVGDLVALLEAIAPNKDNVFVVAHNWGAIISWHLCLFRLDKVKALVNLSVHFLQRNPHMNLVEGFKTLYGEDHYIPRFQVPGKIEAEFAPYDAKALHKKLLTYRDPAPVYFPKGKGLDAIPDAPAALASWLSEEELD
;
A
#
# COMPACT_ATOMS: atom_id res chain seq x y z
N MET A 1 -16.50 -7.67 -1.87
CA MET A 1 -15.91 -8.61 -0.89
C MET A 1 -15.59 -9.92 -1.58
N VAL A 2 -14.36 -10.42 -1.43
CA VAL A 2 -13.86 -11.67 -2.02
C VAL A 2 -13.13 -12.47 -0.94
N ALA A 3 -13.48 -13.74 -0.77
CA ALA A 3 -12.79 -14.62 0.17
C ALA A 3 -11.42 -15.02 -0.38
N VAL A 4 -10.34 -14.66 0.31
CA VAL A 4 -8.95 -14.93 -0.11
C VAL A 4 -8.12 -15.34 1.10
N ASN A 5 -7.48 -16.52 1.04
CA ASN A 5 -6.50 -16.96 2.05
C ASN A 5 -6.93 -16.73 3.52
N GLY A 6 -8.17 -17.11 3.86
CA GLY A 6 -8.75 -16.96 5.20
C GLY A 6 -9.20 -15.53 5.58
N LYS A 7 -9.26 -14.61 4.61
CA LYS A 7 -9.68 -13.21 4.78
C LYS A 7 -10.86 -12.88 3.87
N ASN A 8 -11.56 -11.81 4.20
CA ASN A 8 -12.59 -11.22 3.36
C ASN A 8 -12.07 -9.89 2.80
N MET A 9 -11.55 -9.94 1.58
CA MET A 9 -10.89 -8.80 0.94
C MET A 9 -11.90 -7.89 0.27
N HIS A 10 -11.86 -6.60 0.60
CA HIS A 10 -12.58 -5.58 -0.13
C HIS A 10 -11.91 -5.35 -1.49
N VAL A 11 -12.74 -5.17 -2.52
CA VAL A 11 -12.30 -5.02 -3.91
C VAL A 11 -13.23 -4.01 -4.57
N ALA A 12 -12.66 -2.88 -4.96
CA ALA A 12 -13.30 -1.95 -5.87
C ALA A 12 -13.02 -2.35 -7.32
N GLU A 13 -14.06 -2.29 -8.15
CA GLU A 13 -14.00 -2.77 -9.51
C GLU A 13 -14.82 -1.88 -10.45
N LEU A 14 -14.28 -1.61 -11.64
CA LEU A 14 -14.98 -0.89 -12.70
C LEU A 14 -14.51 -1.34 -14.09
N GLY A 15 -15.44 -1.38 -15.04
CA GLY A 15 -15.18 -1.68 -16.44
C GLY A 15 -15.14 -3.16 -16.77
N GLU A 16 -14.94 -3.45 -18.06
CA GLU A 16 -14.89 -4.80 -18.63
C GLU A 16 -13.66 -4.93 -19.53
N GLY A 17 -13.25 -6.17 -19.86
CA GLY A 17 -12.11 -6.43 -20.75
C GLY A 17 -10.87 -7.00 -20.04
N PRO A 18 -9.65 -6.75 -20.56
CA PRO A 18 -8.41 -7.19 -19.92
C PRO A 18 -8.28 -6.63 -18.50
N THR A 19 -7.82 -7.46 -17.55
CA THR A 19 -7.80 -7.06 -16.13
C THR A 19 -6.53 -6.30 -15.81
N ILE A 20 -6.68 -5.20 -15.07
CA ILE A 20 -5.59 -4.43 -14.45
C ILE A 20 -5.79 -4.50 -12.94
N LEU A 21 -4.85 -5.11 -12.24
CA LEU A 21 -4.79 -5.13 -10.79
C LEU A 21 -3.99 -3.92 -10.29
N PHE A 22 -4.61 -3.10 -9.46
CA PHE A 22 -3.98 -1.97 -8.79
C PHE A 22 -3.63 -2.32 -7.35
N ILE A 23 -2.41 -2.03 -6.91
CA ILE A 23 -1.93 -2.39 -5.57
C ILE A 23 -1.43 -1.13 -4.86
N HIS A 24 -2.19 -0.65 -3.87
CA HIS A 24 -1.85 0.57 -3.10
C HIS A 24 -0.70 0.32 -2.10
N GLY A 25 -0.17 1.39 -1.51
CA GLY A 25 0.83 1.32 -0.44
C GLY A 25 0.38 1.95 0.87
N PHE A 26 1.30 2.57 1.60
CA PHE A 26 1.06 3.20 2.90
C PHE A 26 1.09 4.74 2.80
N PRO A 27 0.18 5.47 3.48
CA PRO A 27 -1.05 5.03 4.15
C PRO A 27 -2.25 5.15 3.19
N GLU A 28 -2.32 4.29 2.18
CA GLU A 28 -3.30 4.40 1.10
C GLU A 28 -4.40 3.35 1.22
N LEU A 29 -5.40 3.45 0.34
CA LEU A 29 -6.49 2.49 0.15
C LEU A 29 -6.66 2.20 -1.35
N TRP A 30 -7.59 1.32 -1.72
CA TRP A 30 -8.06 1.18 -3.10
C TRP A 30 -8.39 2.53 -3.74
N TYR A 31 -8.88 3.48 -2.93
CA TYR A 31 -9.34 4.80 -3.33
C TYR A 31 -8.25 5.70 -3.90
N SER A 32 -6.96 5.44 -3.60
CA SER A 32 -5.84 6.14 -4.23
C SER A 32 -5.82 5.96 -5.76
N TRP A 33 -6.45 4.90 -6.26
CA TRP A 33 -6.51 4.58 -7.69
C TRP A 33 -7.76 5.09 -8.40
N ARG A 34 -8.68 5.80 -7.73
CA ARG A 34 -9.99 6.19 -8.28
C ARG A 34 -9.92 6.83 -9.67
N GLN A 35 -8.94 7.70 -9.90
CA GLN A 35 -8.75 8.37 -11.19
C GLN A 35 -8.30 7.39 -12.28
N GLN A 36 -7.34 6.50 -11.97
CA GLN A 36 -6.86 5.49 -12.91
C GLN A 36 -7.89 4.40 -13.18
N ILE A 37 -8.71 4.05 -12.18
CA ILE A 37 -9.82 3.10 -12.31
C ILE A 37 -10.81 3.63 -13.35
N VAL A 38 -11.27 4.87 -13.22
CA VAL A 38 -12.22 5.50 -14.17
C VAL A 38 -11.60 5.58 -15.56
N TYR A 39 -10.40 6.14 -15.68
CA TYR A 39 -9.75 6.33 -16.98
C TYR A 39 -9.52 5.01 -17.74
N LEU A 40 -9.03 3.97 -17.05
CA LEU A 40 -8.75 2.69 -17.71
C LEU A 40 -10.02 1.89 -18.00
N ALA A 41 -11.08 2.04 -17.19
CA ALA A 41 -12.40 1.50 -17.51
C ALA A 41 -12.96 2.11 -18.80
N GLU A 42 -12.86 3.43 -18.97
CA GLU A 42 -13.26 4.13 -20.21
C GLU A 42 -12.43 3.68 -21.42
N CYS A 43 -11.18 3.27 -21.20
CA CYS A 43 -10.31 2.70 -22.23
C CYS A 43 -10.59 1.21 -22.54
N GLY A 44 -11.62 0.60 -21.93
CA GLY A 44 -12.00 -0.80 -22.18
C GLY A 44 -11.18 -1.84 -21.42
N TYR A 45 -10.66 -1.47 -20.25
CA TYR A 45 -10.05 -2.40 -19.30
C TYR A 45 -10.95 -2.63 -18.09
N ARG A 46 -10.80 -3.80 -17.47
CA ARG A 46 -11.39 -4.09 -16.16
C ARG A 46 -10.41 -3.70 -15.07
N ALA A 47 -10.65 -2.59 -14.40
CA ALA A 47 -9.85 -2.10 -13.29
C ALA A 47 -10.30 -2.76 -11.98
N VAL A 48 -9.33 -3.32 -11.23
CA VAL A 48 -9.57 -3.98 -9.93
C VAL A 48 -8.58 -3.44 -8.91
N ALA A 49 -9.06 -2.89 -7.81
CA ALA A 49 -8.23 -2.35 -6.73
C ALA A 49 -8.71 -2.92 -5.37
N PRO A 50 -8.00 -3.90 -4.77
CA PRO A 50 -8.29 -4.35 -3.42
C PRO A 50 -7.79 -3.35 -2.36
N ASP A 51 -8.43 -3.38 -1.19
CA ASP A 51 -7.73 -3.01 0.04
C ASP A 51 -6.87 -4.19 0.51
N LEU A 52 -5.59 -3.93 0.74
CA LEU A 52 -4.65 -4.94 1.20
C LEU A 52 -5.00 -5.43 2.62
N SER A 53 -4.44 -6.57 2.99
CA SER A 53 -4.56 -7.09 4.36
C SER A 53 -4.13 -6.04 5.38
N GLY A 54 -5.01 -5.75 6.34
CA GLY A 54 -4.82 -4.71 7.37
C GLY A 54 -5.26 -3.30 6.96
N TYR A 55 -5.86 -3.13 5.78
CA TYR A 55 -6.33 -1.85 5.26
C TYR A 55 -7.83 -1.84 4.97
N GLY A 56 -8.42 -0.64 5.09
CA GLY A 56 -9.77 -0.33 4.63
C GLY A 56 -10.82 -1.32 5.11
N ASP A 57 -11.65 -1.78 4.16
CA ASP A 57 -12.76 -2.69 4.43
C ASP A 57 -12.35 -4.18 4.37
N THR A 58 -11.06 -4.48 4.16
CA THR A 58 -10.55 -5.86 4.19
C THR A 58 -10.47 -6.36 5.63
N THR A 59 -11.15 -7.48 5.91
CA THR A 59 -11.30 -8.03 7.27
C THR A 59 -10.84 -9.48 7.36
N GLY A 60 -10.64 -9.96 8.59
CA GLY A 60 -10.19 -11.33 8.87
C GLY A 60 -8.67 -11.47 8.92
N GLY A 61 -8.20 -12.70 9.17
CA GLY A 61 -6.81 -12.99 9.49
C GLY A 61 -6.39 -12.48 10.89
N PRO A 62 -5.24 -12.92 11.41
CA PRO A 62 -4.76 -12.51 12.73
C PRO A 62 -4.07 -11.14 12.67
N VAL A 63 -4.86 -10.07 12.56
CA VAL A 63 -4.38 -8.68 12.42
C VAL A 63 -3.49 -8.20 13.58
N ASN A 64 -3.55 -8.87 14.75
CA ASN A 64 -2.71 -8.57 15.91
C ASN A 64 -1.33 -9.29 15.87
N GLU A 65 -1.06 -10.09 14.84
CA GLU A 65 0.17 -10.86 14.69
C GLU A 65 0.98 -10.32 13.51
N VAL A 66 2.00 -9.50 13.81
CA VAL A 66 2.90 -8.89 12.81
C VAL A 66 3.49 -9.92 11.84
N SER A 67 3.76 -11.15 12.32
CA SER A 67 4.27 -12.26 11.51
C SER A 67 3.36 -12.71 10.37
N THR A 68 2.12 -12.22 10.32
CA THR A 68 1.16 -12.54 9.24
C THR A 68 1.08 -11.49 8.14
N PHE A 69 1.85 -10.41 8.26
CA PHE A 69 2.01 -9.36 7.24
C PHE A 69 3.33 -9.48 6.48
N THR A 70 3.93 -10.67 6.44
CA THR A 70 5.15 -10.89 5.64
C THR A 70 4.84 -10.82 4.15
N ILE A 71 5.87 -10.57 3.36
CA ILE A 71 5.76 -10.51 1.89
C ILE A 71 5.13 -11.78 1.28
N ILE A 72 5.35 -12.94 1.90
CA ILE A 72 4.78 -14.21 1.45
C ILE A 72 3.26 -14.23 1.66
N HIS A 73 2.79 -13.76 2.81
CA HIS A 73 1.35 -13.66 3.08
C HIS A 73 0.68 -12.67 2.13
N LEU A 74 1.28 -11.49 1.95
CA LEU A 74 0.73 -10.44 1.08
C LEU A 74 0.67 -10.87 -0.38
N VAL A 75 1.73 -11.52 -0.90
CA VAL A 75 1.70 -12.09 -2.25
C VAL A 75 0.69 -13.24 -2.34
N GLY A 76 0.61 -14.10 -1.32
CA GLY A 76 -0.36 -15.19 -1.27
C GLY A 76 -1.81 -14.71 -1.35
N ASP A 77 -2.13 -13.61 -0.67
CA ASP A 77 -3.44 -12.97 -0.71
C ASP A 77 -3.78 -12.48 -2.14
N LEU A 78 -2.81 -11.85 -2.83
CA LEU A 78 -3.00 -11.39 -4.22
C LEU A 78 -3.12 -12.54 -5.22
N VAL A 79 -2.36 -13.62 -5.05
CA VAL A 79 -2.47 -14.82 -5.88
C VAL A 79 -3.86 -15.43 -5.74
N ALA A 80 -4.33 -15.61 -4.51
CA ALA A 80 -5.68 -16.12 -4.23
C ALA A 80 -6.76 -15.19 -4.78
N LEU A 81 -6.57 -13.86 -4.68
CA LEU A 81 -7.46 -12.89 -5.30
C LEU A 81 -7.55 -13.10 -6.81
N LEU A 82 -6.41 -13.18 -7.50
CA LEU A 82 -6.36 -13.36 -8.96
C LEU A 82 -7.03 -14.67 -9.40
N GLU A 83 -6.85 -15.74 -8.64
CA GLU A 83 -7.52 -17.03 -8.88
C GLU A 83 -9.04 -16.92 -8.71
N ALA A 84 -9.52 -16.10 -7.77
CA ALA A 84 -10.94 -15.88 -7.55
C ALA A 84 -11.59 -14.98 -8.62
N ILE A 85 -10.92 -13.89 -9.02
CA ILE A 85 -11.53 -12.85 -9.87
C ILE A 85 -11.19 -12.99 -11.36
N ALA A 86 -10.15 -13.76 -11.70
CA ALA A 86 -9.69 -13.96 -13.06
C ALA A 86 -9.34 -15.45 -13.33
N PRO A 87 -10.21 -16.41 -13.00
CA PRO A 87 -9.89 -17.85 -13.04
C PRO A 87 -9.54 -18.35 -14.45
N ASN A 88 -10.09 -17.71 -15.49
CA ASN A 88 -9.89 -18.08 -16.90
C ASN A 88 -8.81 -17.23 -17.60
N LYS A 89 -8.01 -16.47 -16.85
CA LYS A 89 -6.93 -15.66 -17.40
C LYS A 89 -5.59 -16.18 -16.92
N ASP A 90 -4.68 -16.41 -17.87
CA ASP A 90 -3.31 -16.83 -17.53
C ASP A 90 -2.57 -15.73 -16.77
N ASN A 91 -2.72 -14.48 -17.20
CA ASN A 91 -2.08 -13.31 -16.60
C ASN A 91 -2.94 -12.04 -16.65
N VAL A 92 -2.58 -11.07 -15.82
CA VAL A 92 -3.18 -9.72 -15.75
C VAL A 92 -2.11 -8.64 -15.86
N PHE A 93 -2.50 -7.41 -16.16
CA PHE A 93 -1.62 -6.26 -15.96
C PHE A 93 -1.61 -5.86 -14.48
N VAL A 94 -0.48 -5.38 -13.99
CA VAL A 94 -0.33 -4.94 -12.59
C VAL A 94 0.19 -3.51 -12.57
N VAL A 95 -0.43 -2.68 -11.73
CA VAL A 95 0.00 -1.32 -11.41
C VAL A 95 0.14 -1.21 -9.90
N ALA A 96 1.25 -0.69 -9.40
CA ALA A 96 1.48 -0.68 -7.96
C ALA A 96 2.31 0.51 -7.48
N HIS A 97 2.12 0.89 -6.22
CA HIS A 97 2.77 2.06 -5.59
C HIS A 97 3.26 1.74 -4.17
N ASN A 98 4.41 2.30 -3.78
CA ASN A 98 4.95 2.23 -2.42
C ASN A 98 5.07 0.77 -1.89
N TRP A 99 4.40 0.38 -0.80
CA TRP A 99 4.38 -1.01 -0.34
C TRP A 99 3.77 -1.95 -1.37
N GLY A 100 2.75 -1.52 -2.09
CA GLY A 100 2.22 -2.24 -3.25
C GLY A 100 3.30 -2.51 -4.29
N ALA A 101 4.23 -1.59 -4.50
CA ALA A 101 5.36 -1.78 -5.41
C ALA A 101 6.38 -2.81 -4.89
N ILE A 102 6.63 -2.85 -3.58
CA ILE A 102 7.42 -3.91 -2.95
C ILE A 102 6.74 -5.27 -3.15
N ILE A 103 5.42 -5.34 -2.92
CA ILE A 103 4.62 -6.56 -3.09
C ILE A 103 4.63 -7.02 -4.56
N SER A 104 4.47 -6.10 -5.52
CA SER A 104 4.43 -6.42 -6.95
C SER A 104 5.76 -6.96 -7.47
N TRP A 105 6.91 -6.48 -6.96
CA TRP A 105 8.22 -7.07 -7.26
C TRP A 105 8.27 -8.55 -6.86
N HIS A 106 7.78 -8.87 -5.68
CA HIS A 106 7.77 -10.25 -5.18
C HIS A 106 6.72 -11.11 -5.87
N LEU A 107 5.56 -10.55 -6.23
CA LEU A 107 4.58 -11.22 -7.06
C LEU A 107 5.19 -11.63 -8.41
N CYS A 108 5.94 -10.74 -9.07
CA CYS A 108 6.62 -11.06 -10.32
C CYS A 108 7.73 -12.12 -10.12
N LEU A 109 8.49 -12.05 -9.02
CA LEU A 109 9.53 -13.04 -8.73
C LEU A 109 8.96 -14.44 -8.43
N PHE A 110 7.82 -14.52 -7.75
CA PHE A 110 7.24 -15.80 -7.31
C PHE A 110 6.25 -16.37 -8.31
N ARG A 111 5.51 -15.51 -9.04
CA ARG A 111 4.39 -15.88 -9.91
C ARG A 111 4.38 -15.02 -11.18
N LEU A 112 5.50 -15.02 -11.90
CA LEU A 112 5.61 -14.34 -13.20
C LEU A 112 4.54 -14.81 -14.21
N ASP A 113 4.09 -16.06 -14.08
CA ASP A 113 3.00 -16.63 -14.88
C ASP A 113 1.70 -15.82 -14.77
N LYS A 114 1.46 -15.12 -13.66
CA LYS A 114 0.27 -14.33 -13.40
C LYS A 114 0.37 -12.87 -13.85
N VAL A 115 1.55 -12.38 -14.23
CA VAL A 115 1.79 -10.96 -14.53
C VAL A 115 2.20 -10.76 -15.99
N LYS A 116 1.36 -10.07 -16.76
CA LYS A 116 1.60 -9.78 -18.17
C LYS A 116 2.59 -8.63 -18.37
N ALA A 117 2.39 -7.55 -17.60
CA ALA A 117 3.30 -6.43 -17.51
C ALA A 117 3.07 -5.68 -16.20
N LEU A 118 4.10 -4.98 -15.72
CA LEU A 118 4.10 -4.24 -14.47
C LEU A 118 4.41 -2.76 -14.72
N VAL A 119 3.57 -1.87 -14.19
CA VAL A 119 3.89 -0.45 -13.99
C VAL A 119 4.11 -0.24 -12.49
N ASN A 120 5.36 0.03 -12.10
CA ASN A 120 5.71 0.17 -10.68
C ASN A 120 6.13 1.59 -10.34
N LEU A 121 5.54 2.15 -9.28
CA LEU A 121 5.68 3.55 -8.90
C LEU A 121 6.40 3.70 -7.56
N SER A 122 7.24 4.74 -7.44
CA SER A 122 7.99 5.15 -6.24
C SER A 122 9.13 4.21 -5.81
N VAL A 123 8.88 2.93 -5.56
CA VAL A 123 9.87 2.01 -4.98
C VAL A 123 10.52 1.14 -6.05
N HIS A 124 11.80 1.40 -6.32
CA HIS A 124 12.62 0.59 -7.22
C HIS A 124 12.89 -0.80 -6.64
N PHE A 125 13.33 -1.74 -7.49
CA PHE A 125 13.68 -3.08 -7.03
C PHE A 125 14.86 -3.03 -6.06
N LEU A 126 14.65 -3.54 -4.84
CA LEU A 126 15.68 -3.59 -3.79
C LEU A 126 16.32 -4.97 -3.78
N GLN A 127 17.57 -5.05 -4.22
CA GLN A 127 18.35 -6.27 -4.08
C GLN A 127 18.56 -6.60 -2.60
N ARG A 128 18.39 -7.87 -2.24
CA ARG A 128 18.60 -8.33 -0.87
C ARG A 128 20.06 -8.14 -0.48
N ASN A 129 20.30 -7.33 0.56
CA ASN A 129 21.61 -7.25 1.19
C ASN A 129 21.85 -8.53 2.04
N PRO A 130 22.95 -9.27 1.84
CA PRO A 130 23.21 -10.49 2.60
C PRO A 130 23.66 -10.24 4.04
N HIS A 131 24.04 -9.00 4.39
CA HIS A 131 24.64 -8.66 5.68
C HIS A 131 23.70 -7.93 6.65
N MET A 132 22.59 -7.37 6.15
CA MET A 132 21.62 -6.64 6.97
C MET A 132 20.23 -6.68 6.36
N ASN A 133 19.22 -6.56 7.20
CA ASN A 133 17.85 -6.38 6.74
C ASN A 133 17.55 -4.90 6.42
N LEU A 134 16.38 -4.65 5.84
CA LEU A 134 15.97 -3.31 5.40
C LEU A 134 15.86 -2.33 6.57
N VAL A 135 15.32 -2.76 7.71
CA VAL A 135 15.18 -1.92 8.91
C VAL A 135 16.55 -1.46 9.42
N GLU A 136 17.52 -2.37 9.51
CA GLU A 136 18.90 -2.08 9.91
C GLU A 136 19.57 -1.12 8.91
N GLY A 137 19.35 -1.31 7.61
CA GLY A 137 19.87 -0.43 6.57
C GLY A 137 19.33 1.00 6.69
N PHE A 138 18.01 1.16 6.80
CA PHE A 138 17.40 2.49 6.97
C PHE A 138 17.80 3.15 8.29
N LYS A 139 17.90 2.37 9.37
CA LYS A 139 18.41 2.84 10.67
C LYS A 139 19.86 3.33 10.57
N THR A 140 20.71 2.62 9.84
CA THR A 140 22.13 2.99 9.68
C THR A 140 22.29 4.28 8.86
N LEU A 141 21.48 4.45 7.81
CA LEU A 141 21.56 5.60 6.91
C LEU A 141 20.88 6.85 7.46
N TYR A 142 19.73 6.70 8.12
CA TYR A 142 18.86 7.81 8.50
C TYR A 142 18.64 7.93 10.01
N GLY A 143 19.19 7.02 10.81
CA GLY A 143 19.07 7.06 12.27
C GLY A 143 17.77 6.49 12.82
N GLU A 144 17.64 6.56 14.15
CA GLU A 144 16.55 5.94 14.92
C GLU A 144 15.19 6.61 14.69
N ASP A 145 15.19 7.91 14.35
CA ASP A 145 13.96 8.70 14.18
C ASP A 145 13.35 8.53 12.79
N HIS A 146 14.02 7.86 11.85
CA HIS A 146 13.42 7.49 10.59
C HIS A 146 12.18 6.61 10.80
N TYR A 147 11.12 6.82 10.02
CA TYR A 147 9.83 6.16 10.28
C TYR A 147 9.92 4.62 10.32
N ILE A 148 10.70 3.98 9.44
CA ILE A 148 10.82 2.50 9.41
C ILE A 148 11.31 1.92 10.75
N PRO A 149 12.46 2.35 11.32
CA PRO A 149 12.86 1.98 12.67
C PRO A 149 11.83 2.33 13.76
N ARG A 150 11.18 3.49 13.67
CA ARG A 150 10.19 3.93 14.66
C ARG A 150 8.95 3.04 14.71
N PHE A 151 8.60 2.38 13.61
CA PHE A 151 7.40 1.55 13.49
C PHE A 151 7.59 0.09 13.92
N GLN A 152 8.79 -0.30 14.40
CA GLN A 152 9.10 -1.71 14.65
C GLN A 152 8.47 -2.32 15.91
N VAL A 153 8.07 -1.50 16.88
CA VAL A 153 7.52 -1.98 18.15
C VAL A 153 6.01 -1.74 18.16
N PRO A 154 5.18 -2.80 18.13
CA PRO A 154 3.72 -2.68 18.13
C PRO A 154 3.22 -1.81 19.29
N GLY A 155 2.23 -0.98 19.00
CA GLY A 155 1.62 -0.03 19.94
C GLY A 155 2.42 1.26 20.19
N LYS A 156 3.67 1.39 19.70
CA LYS A 156 4.47 2.61 19.94
C LYS A 156 4.05 3.76 19.05
N ILE A 157 4.05 3.56 17.73
CA ILE A 157 3.66 4.65 16.82
C ILE A 157 2.16 4.88 16.87
N GLU A 158 1.38 3.82 17.10
CA GLU A 158 -0.06 3.89 17.30
C GLU A 158 -0.41 4.77 18.50
N ALA A 159 0.33 4.66 19.61
CA ALA A 159 0.15 5.56 20.75
C ALA A 159 0.52 7.02 20.45
N GLU A 160 1.48 7.25 19.54
CA GLU A 160 1.85 8.60 19.10
C GLU A 160 0.87 9.18 18.06
N PHE A 161 0.13 8.33 17.34
CA PHE A 161 -0.92 8.74 16.39
C PHE A 161 -2.31 8.79 17.01
N ALA A 162 -2.56 8.10 18.13
CA ALA A 162 -3.86 8.05 18.81
C ALA A 162 -4.51 9.41 19.10
N PRO A 163 -3.77 10.51 19.36
CA PRO A 163 -4.38 11.83 19.55
C PRO A 163 -4.95 12.48 18.29
N TYR A 164 -4.66 11.95 17.10
CA TYR A 164 -5.05 12.52 15.81
C TYR A 164 -6.14 11.68 15.15
N ASP A 165 -7.05 12.32 14.42
CA ASP A 165 -8.02 11.61 13.59
C ASP A 165 -7.38 11.11 12.29
N ALA A 166 -8.07 10.19 11.61
CA ALA A 166 -7.62 9.61 10.35
C ALA A 166 -7.48 10.68 9.26
N LYS A 167 -8.37 11.68 9.24
CA LYS A 167 -8.33 12.80 8.29
C LYS A 167 -7.02 13.59 8.42
N ALA A 168 -6.60 13.93 9.63
CA ALA A 168 -5.36 14.64 9.89
C ALA A 168 -4.14 13.82 9.50
N LEU A 169 -4.13 12.51 9.81
CA LEU A 169 -3.08 11.57 9.40
C LEU A 169 -2.94 11.52 7.87
N HIS A 170 -4.03 11.26 7.16
CA HIS A 170 -4.03 11.21 5.69
C HIS A 170 -3.66 12.57 5.09
N LYS A 171 -4.21 13.66 5.61
CA LYS A 171 -3.91 15.02 5.13
C LYS A 171 -2.42 15.32 5.24
N LYS A 172 -1.80 15.09 6.40
CA LYS A 172 -0.36 15.35 6.58
C LYS A 172 0.51 14.43 5.73
N LEU A 173 0.20 13.14 5.65
CA LEU A 173 1.03 12.17 4.93
C LEU A 173 0.88 12.26 3.40
N LEU A 174 -0.35 12.36 2.88
CA LEU A 174 -0.61 12.41 1.43
C LEU A 174 -0.27 13.76 0.79
N THR A 175 -0.18 14.82 1.60
CA THR A 175 0.23 16.16 1.11
C THR A 175 1.65 16.55 1.50
N TYR A 176 2.43 15.63 2.04
CA TYR A 176 3.85 15.83 2.29
C TYR A 176 4.60 16.03 0.96
N ARG A 177 5.27 17.18 0.81
CA ARG A 177 5.96 17.57 -0.44
C ARG A 177 7.47 17.73 -0.30
N ASP A 178 8.00 17.46 0.89
CA ASP A 178 9.44 17.45 1.10
C ASP A 178 10.00 16.10 0.62
N PRO A 179 10.97 16.08 -0.31
CA PRO A 179 11.57 14.84 -0.78
C PRO A 179 12.49 14.18 0.26
N ALA A 180 12.74 14.82 1.41
CA ALA A 180 13.51 14.23 2.50
C ALA A 180 12.82 12.98 3.10
N PRO A 181 13.59 12.08 3.74
CA PRO A 181 13.00 10.97 4.49
C PRO A 181 12.06 11.48 5.60
N VAL A 182 11.01 10.72 5.88
CA VAL A 182 10.06 11.04 6.93
C VAL A 182 10.63 10.62 8.29
N TYR A 183 10.65 11.55 9.23
CA TYR A 183 11.13 11.34 10.59
C TYR A 183 9.99 11.49 11.60
N PHE A 184 9.99 10.64 12.63
CA PHE A 184 9.10 10.71 13.79
C PHE A 184 9.93 10.73 15.08
N PRO A 185 10.53 11.89 15.44
CA PRO A 185 11.21 12.03 16.71
C PRO A 185 10.29 11.65 17.86
N LYS A 186 10.83 10.90 18.82
CA LYS A 186 10.03 10.31 19.90
C LYS A 186 9.19 11.35 20.64
N GLY A 187 7.89 11.08 20.73
CA GLY A 187 6.93 11.94 21.44
C GLY A 187 6.46 13.15 20.64
N LYS A 188 6.80 13.23 19.34
CA LYS A 188 6.27 14.26 18.44
C LYS A 188 5.08 13.77 17.62
N GLY A 189 4.88 12.47 17.44
CA GLY A 189 3.77 11.95 16.64
C GLY A 189 3.60 12.68 15.31
N LEU A 190 2.39 13.11 14.99
CA LEU A 190 2.08 13.82 13.75
C LEU A 190 2.61 15.27 13.71
N ASP A 191 2.98 15.85 14.86
CA ASP A 191 3.60 17.18 14.92
C ASP A 191 5.03 17.18 14.36
N ALA A 192 5.63 16.00 14.16
CA ALA A 192 6.90 15.85 13.46
C ALA A 192 6.79 16.18 11.97
N ILE A 193 5.60 16.05 11.39
CA ILE A 193 5.34 16.34 9.99
C ILE A 193 4.90 17.81 9.87
N PRO A 194 5.54 18.61 9.00
CA PRO A 194 5.09 19.96 8.69
C PRO A 194 3.61 19.99 8.37
N ASP A 195 2.95 21.09 8.71
CA ASP A 195 1.54 21.24 8.39
C ASP A 195 1.30 21.13 6.89
N ALA A 196 0.19 20.48 6.55
CA ALA A 196 -0.24 20.33 5.17
C ALA A 196 -0.34 21.71 4.50
N PRO A 197 -0.04 21.81 3.19
CA PRO A 197 -0.26 23.05 2.46
C PRO A 197 -1.69 23.56 2.64
N ALA A 198 -1.85 24.90 2.75
CA ALA A 198 -3.16 25.51 2.92
C ALA A 198 -4.14 25.18 1.77
N ALA A 199 -3.61 24.89 0.58
CA ALA A 199 -4.38 24.38 -0.55
C ALA A 199 -3.95 22.94 -0.88
N LEU A 200 -4.91 22.02 -0.87
CA LEU A 200 -4.72 20.65 -1.34
C LEU A 200 -4.32 20.62 -2.82
N ALA A 201 -3.72 19.52 -3.25
CA ALA A 201 -3.45 19.32 -4.67
C ALA A 201 -4.78 19.21 -5.45
N SER A 202 -4.79 19.57 -6.73
CA SER A 202 -6.00 19.58 -7.56
C SER A 202 -6.68 18.21 -7.72
N TRP A 203 -5.99 17.13 -7.35
CA TRP A 203 -6.48 15.76 -7.39
C TRP A 203 -7.02 15.24 -6.05
N LEU A 204 -6.99 16.06 -4.98
CA LEU A 204 -7.41 15.67 -3.64
C LEU A 204 -8.32 16.75 -3.04
N SER A 205 -9.59 16.41 -2.79
CA SER A 205 -10.55 17.29 -2.09
C SER A 205 -10.53 17.07 -0.58
N GLU A 206 -11.15 17.98 0.20
CA GLU A 206 -11.30 17.81 1.65
C GLU A 206 -12.28 16.69 2.02
N GLU A 207 -13.24 16.39 1.14
CA GLU A 207 -14.21 15.28 1.32
C GLU A 207 -13.53 13.92 1.10
N GLU A 208 -12.52 13.87 0.22
CA GLU A 208 -11.76 12.66 -0.08
C GLU A 208 -10.74 12.26 1.01
N LEU A 209 -10.61 13.07 2.06
CA LEU A 209 -9.75 12.80 3.22
C LEU A 209 -10.49 12.13 4.38
N ASP A 210 -11.81 12.09 4.34
CA ASP A 210 -12.68 11.46 5.34
C ASP A 210 -12.88 9.97 5.05
#